data_AF-A0A855X484-F1
#
_entry.id   AF-A0A855X484-F1
#
_cell.length_a   1.000
_cell.length_b   1.000
_cell.length_c   1.000
_cell.angle_alpha   90.00
_cell.angle_beta   90.00
_cell.angle_gamma   90.00
#
_symmetry.space_group_name_H-M   'P 1'
#
loop_
_entity.id
_entity.type
_entity.pdbx_description
1 polymer ?
#
loop_
_entity_poly.entity_id
_entity_poly.type
_entity_poly.pdbx_seq_one_letter_code
_entity_poly.pdbx_strand_id
1 'polypeptide(L)'
;QFLESWYAQPLFEPLRSVPGLAELLKRRRRNDPHGLALSLRTMGTGAQPSLWDSLAAIKLPVLLLTGALDVKFTRIAREIALACPTCRTEVIEGCGHTLHFEAPDRYIAAVRKFLRERK
;
A
#
# COMPACT_ATOMS: atom_id res chain seq x y z
N GLN A 1 9.24 -1.95 -22.04
CA GLN A 1 10.18 -2.87 -21.37
C GLN A 1 10.16 -2.75 -19.85
N PHE A 2 10.78 -1.75 -19.19
CA PHE A 2 10.87 -1.72 -17.71
C PHE A 2 9.52 -1.77 -16.99
N LEU A 3 8.56 -0.89 -17.34
CA LEU A 3 7.26 -0.86 -16.65
C LEU A 3 6.46 -2.14 -16.86
N GLU A 4 6.53 -2.74 -18.04
CA GLU A 4 5.87 -4.03 -18.30
C GLU A 4 6.47 -5.13 -17.41
N SER A 5 7.80 -5.25 -17.34
CA SER A 5 8.44 -6.21 -16.44
C SER A 5 8.15 -5.91 -14.97
N TRP A 6 8.08 -4.64 -14.60
CA TRP A 6 7.80 -4.21 -13.23
C TRP A 6 6.41 -4.66 -12.77
N TYR A 7 5.38 -4.37 -13.58
CA TYR A 7 4.00 -4.72 -13.29
C TYR A 7 3.66 -6.19 -13.60
N ALA A 8 4.59 -6.97 -14.18
CA ALA A 8 4.46 -8.41 -14.33
C ALA A 8 4.81 -9.19 -13.05
N GLN A 9 5.42 -8.55 -12.05
CA GLN A 9 5.77 -9.20 -10.78
C GLN A 9 4.52 -9.71 -10.04
N PRO A 10 4.63 -10.82 -9.27
CA PRO A 10 3.49 -11.41 -8.55
C PRO A 10 2.74 -10.46 -7.63
N LEU A 11 3.42 -9.45 -7.06
CA LEU A 11 2.82 -8.43 -6.20
C LEU A 11 1.66 -7.68 -6.88
N PHE A 12 1.73 -7.49 -8.20
CA PHE A 12 0.75 -6.75 -8.98
C PHE A 12 -0.24 -7.65 -9.70
N GLU A 13 -0.25 -8.96 -9.42
CA GLU A 13 -1.13 -9.91 -10.13
C GLU A 13 -2.60 -9.47 -10.10
N PRO A 14 -3.19 -9.07 -8.96
CA PRO A 14 -4.58 -8.60 -8.93
C PRO A 14 -4.79 -7.28 -9.70
N LEU A 15 -3.81 -6.37 -9.64
CA LEU A 15 -3.86 -5.09 -10.37
C LEU A 15 -3.89 -5.29 -11.89
N ARG A 16 -3.31 -6.37 -12.42
CA ARG A 16 -3.30 -6.65 -13.87
C ARG A 16 -4.69 -6.93 -14.44
N SER A 17 -5.61 -7.39 -13.60
CA SER A 17 -7.00 -7.66 -13.98
C SER A 17 -7.88 -6.40 -13.96
N VAL A 18 -7.34 -5.26 -13.52
CA VAL A 18 -8.07 -3.99 -13.46
C VAL A 18 -8.05 -3.29 -14.83
N PRO A 19 -9.21 -2.85 -15.38
CA PRO A 19 -9.30 -2.19 -16.69
C PRO A 19 -8.40 -0.93 -16.85
N GLY A 20 -8.09 -0.25 -15.74
CA GLY A 20 -7.32 1.00 -15.71
C GLY A 20 -5.79 0.84 -15.82
N LEU A 21 -5.25 -0.38 -15.91
CA LEU A 21 -3.79 -0.57 -15.92
C LEU A 21 -3.10 0.15 -17.09
N ALA A 22 -3.66 0.12 -18.31
CA ALA A 22 -3.05 0.76 -19.46
C ALA A 22 -2.88 2.28 -19.27
N GLU A 23 -3.89 2.95 -18.70
CA GLU A 23 -3.83 4.37 -18.38
C GLU A 23 -2.84 4.64 -17.23
N LEU A 24 -2.82 3.79 -16.21
CA LEU A 24 -1.81 3.85 -15.15
C LEU A 24 -0.39 3.82 -15.73
N LEU A 25 -0.09 2.89 -16.65
CA LEU A 25 1.22 2.79 -17.29
C LEU A 25 1.56 4.04 -18.11
N LYS A 26 0.60 4.60 -18.86
CA LYS A 26 0.80 5.88 -19.57
C LYS A 26 1.18 7.01 -18.61
N ARG A 27 0.56 7.08 -17.43
CA ARG A 27 0.91 8.07 -16.39
C ARG A 27 2.31 7.83 -15.84
N ARG A 28 2.67 6.58 -15.53
CA ARG A 28 4.00 6.23 -15.02
C ARG A 28 5.12 6.55 -16.02
N ARG A 29 4.87 6.42 -17.32
CA ARG A 29 5.83 6.81 -18.38
C ARG A 29 6.17 8.31 -18.41
N ARG A 30 5.37 9.16 -17.76
CA ARG A 30 5.62 10.60 -17.63
C ARG A 30 6.45 10.97 -16.40
N ASN A 31 6.75 10.01 -15.52
CA ASN A 31 7.63 10.27 -14.38
C ASN A 31 9.06 10.53 -14.88
N ASP A 32 9.78 11.41 -14.18
CA ASP A 32 11.22 11.60 -14.40
C ASP A 32 12.02 10.39 -13.88
N PRO A 33 12.75 9.66 -14.75
CA PRO A 33 13.55 8.51 -14.33
C PRO A 33 14.66 8.87 -13.32
N HIS A 34 15.25 10.06 -13.42
CA HIS A 34 16.29 10.49 -12.49
C HIS A 34 15.73 10.71 -11.09
N GLY A 35 14.59 11.41 -10.98
CA GLY A 35 13.86 11.59 -9.74
C GLY A 35 13.41 10.26 -9.12
N LEU A 36 12.92 9.31 -9.92
CA LEU A 36 12.56 7.97 -9.42
C LEU A 36 13.79 7.20 -8.89
N ALA A 37 14.92 7.26 -9.59
CA ALA A 37 16.14 6.58 -9.16
C ALA A 37 16.71 7.20 -7.87
N LEU A 38 16.66 8.53 -7.74
CA LEU A 38 17.05 9.23 -6.51
C LEU A 38 16.12 8.86 -5.35
N SER A 39 14.80 8.87 -5.58
CA SER A 39 13.80 8.47 -4.59
C SER A 39 14.05 7.04 -4.10
N LEU A 40 14.30 6.07 -5.00
CA LEU A 40 14.60 4.70 -4.61
C LEU A 40 15.88 4.59 -3.76
N ARG A 41 16.96 5.27 -4.15
CA ARG A 41 18.25 5.19 -3.44
C ARG A 41 18.24 5.87 -2.06
N THR A 42 17.43 6.90 -1.89
CA THR A 42 17.45 7.74 -0.68
C THR A 42 16.26 7.47 0.24
N MET A 43 15.12 7.06 -0.31
CA MET A 43 13.86 6.82 0.42
C MET A 43 13.31 5.42 0.22
N GLY A 44 14.00 4.53 -0.51
CA GLY A 44 13.62 3.13 -0.61
C GLY A 44 13.76 2.40 0.73
N THR A 45 13.03 1.30 0.89
CA THR A 45 13.02 0.53 2.16
C THR A 45 14.39 -0.04 2.54
N GLY A 46 15.33 -0.18 1.60
CA GLY A 46 16.71 -0.57 1.89
C GLY A 46 17.60 0.56 2.42
N ALA A 47 17.17 1.81 2.28
CA ALA A 47 17.87 3.00 2.79
C ALA A 47 17.21 3.58 4.06
N GLN A 48 15.92 3.32 4.26
CA GLN A 48 15.20 3.79 5.45
C GLN A 48 15.66 3.07 6.72
N PRO A 49 15.76 3.77 7.87
CA PRO A 49 15.96 3.11 9.15
C PRO A 49 14.75 2.24 9.50
N SER A 50 14.96 1.20 10.30
CA SER A 50 13.85 0.45 10.88
C SER A 50 13.07 1.35 11.84
N LEU A 51 11.75 1.39 11.66
CA LEU A 51 10.84 2.13 12.54
C LEU A 51 10.00 1.22 13.46
N TRP A 52 10.29 -0.08 13.48
CA TRP A 52 9.54 -1.07 14.27
C TRP A 52 9.48 -0.71 15.76
N ASP A 53 10.61 -0.32 16.34
CA ASP A 53 10.68 0.06 17.76
C ASP A 53 9.95 1.38 18.07
N SER A 54 9.72 2.21 17.04
CA SER A 54 9.01 3.49 17.18
C SER A 54 7.49 3.32 17.13
N LEU A 55 6.96 2.15 16.74
CA LEU A 55 5.52 1.91 16.59
C LEU A 55 4.75 2.10 17.91
N ALA A 56 5.33 1.70 19.04
CA ALA A 56 4.70 1.83 20.37
C ALA A 56 4.54 3.30 20.84
N ALA A 57 5.31 4.22 20.24
CA ALA A 57 5.23 5.64 20.54
C ALA A 57 4.03 6.32 19.87
N ILE A 58 3.42 5.70 18.85
CA ILE A 58 2.26 6.26 18.15
C ILE A 58 1.05 6.32 19.10
N LYS A 59 0.50 7.52 19.29
CA LYS A 59 -0.68 7.75 20.15
C LYS A 59 -1.95 8.10 19.36
N LEU A 60 -1.82 8.38 18.08
CA LEU A 60 -2.95 8.70 17.22
C LEU A 60 -3.62 7.40 16.74
N PRO A 61 -4.94 7.42 16.50
CA PRO A 61 -5.60 6.33 15.79
C PRO A 61 -4.97 6.11 14.43
N VAL A 62 -4.69 4.86 14.06
CA VAL A 62 -4.14 4.47 12.76
C VAL A 62 -5.01 3.39 12.15
N LEU A 63 -5.27 3.49 10.84
CA LEU A 63 -5.92 2.43 10.07
C LEU A 63 -4.88 1.79 9.13
N LEU A 64 -4.70 0.48 9.27
CA LEU A 64 -3.92 -0.36 8.37
C LEU A 64 -4.87 -1.07 7.40
N LEU A 65 -4.86 -0.66 6.14
CA LEU A 65 -5.64 -1.29 5.07
C LEU A 65 -4.76 -2.17 4.20
N THR A 66 -5.17 -3.43 4.03
CA THR A 66 -4.46 -4.41 3.19
C THR A 66 -5.46 -5.20 2.34
N GLY A 67 -4.98 -5.79 1.23
CA GLY A 67 -5.78 -6.71 0.43
C GLY A 67 -5.51 -8.15 0.82
N ALA A 68 -6.54 -8.99 0.90
CA ALA A 68 -6.41 -10.39 1.31
C ALA A 68 -5.43 -11.22 0.47
N LEU A 69 -5.24 -10.86 -0.82
CA LEU A 69 -4.31 -11.52 -1.74
C LEU A 69 -2.86 -11.03 -1.56
N ASP A 70 -2.64 -9.92 -0.85
CA ASP A 70 -1.31 -9.46 -0.45
C ASP A 70 -0.92 -10.06 0.91
N VAL A 71 -0.57 -11.33 0.88
CA VAL A 71 -0.24 -12.13 2.08
C VAL A 71 0.91 -11.50 2.88
N LYS A 72 1.93 -10.97 2.19
CA LYS A 72 3.12 -10.38 2.82
C LYS A 72 2.73 -9.15 3.63
N PHE A 73 2.06 -8.17 3.00
CA PHE A 73 1.74 -6.93 3.69
C PHE A 73 0.57 -7.08 4.67
N THR A 74 -0.35 -8.03 4.44
CA THR A 74 -1.37 -8.40 5.44
C THR A 74 -0.72 -8.95 6.71
N ARG A 75 0.31 -9.80 6.59
CA ARG A 75 1.07 -10.27 7.76
C ARG A 75 1.79 -9.13 8.47
N ILE A 76 2.48 -8.26 7.72
CA ILE A 76 3.18 -7.10 8.29
C ILE A 76 2.20 -6.17 9.00
N ALA A 77 1.01 -5.92 8.44
CA ALA A 77 -0.02 -5.10 9.10
C ALA A 77 -0.47 -5.70 10.43
N ARG A 78 -0.62 -7.02 10.51
CA ARG A 78 -0.93 -7.70 11.79
C ARG A 78 0.21 -7.53 12.81
N GLU A 79 1.45 -7.68 12.38
CA GLU A 79 2.63 -7.45 13.23
C GLU A 79 2.69 -5.99 13.73
N ILE A 80 2.42 -5.01 12.87
CA ILE A 80 2.33 -3.59 13.26
C ILE A 80 1.22 -3.38 14.29
N ALA A 81 0.05 -4.00 14.10
CA ALA A 81 -1.07 -3.87 15.04
C ALA A 81 -0.77 -4.47 16.42
N LEU A 82 0.08 -5.50 16.51
CA LEU A 82 0.55 -6.02 17.78
C LEU A 82 1.51 -5.04 18.50
N ALA A 83 2.34 -4.32 17.74
CA ALA A 83 3.31 -3.36 18.27
C ALA A 83 2.75 -1.95 18.52
N CYS A 84 1.62 -1.61 17.91
CA CYS A 84 0.95 -0.31 18.02
C CYS A 84 -0.52 -0.48 18.40
N PRO A 85 -0.88 -0.39 19.70
CA PRO A 85 -2.25 -0.63 20.17
C PRO A 85 -3.31 0.33 19.60
N THR A 86 -2.90 1.48 19.06
CA THR A 86 -3.83 2.44 18.42
C THR A 86 -4.14 2.11 16.97
N CYS A 87 -3.51 1.07 16.41
CA CYS A 87 -3.78 0.58 15.07
C CYS A 87 -5.03 -0.30 15.04
N ARG A 88 -5.90 -0.02 14.07
CA ARG A 88 -6.95 -0.93 13.58
C ARG A 88 -6.51 -1.50 12.24
N THR A 89 -6.70 -2.80 12.05
CA THR A 89 -6.45 -3.45 10.75
C THR A 89 -7.78 -3.76 10.07
N GLU A 90 -7.84 -3.54 8.76
CA GLU A 90 -8.96 -3.95 7.91
C GLU A 90 -8.42 -4.57 6.62
N VAL A 91 -8.91 -5.76 6.29
CA VAL A 91 -8.47 -6.54 5.13
C VAL A 91 -9.60 -6.52 4.10
N ILE A 92 -9.30 -6.11 2.86
CA ILE A 92 -10.26 -6.05 1.77
C ILE A 92 -10.16 -7.34 0.96
N GLU A 93 -11.25 -8.12 0.96
CA GLU A 93 -11.34 -9.38 0.24
C GLU A 93 -11.24 -9.21 -1.28
N GLY A 94 -10.60 -10.17 -1.94
CA GLY A 94 -10.42 -10.18 -3.40
C GLY A 94 -9.54 -9.05 -3.95
N CYS A 95 -8.72 -8.39 -3.10
CA CYS A 95 -7.72 -7.40 -3.52
C CYS A 95 -6.32 -7.85 -3.09
N GLY A 96 -5.31 -7.44 -3.83
CA GLY A 96 -3.89 -7.49 -3.47
C GLY A 96 -3.35 -6.12 -3.03
N HIS A 97 -2.23 -5.72 -3.62
CA HIS A 97 -1.40 -4.64 -3.09
C HIS A 97 -1.99 -3.25 -3.34
N THR A 98 -2.68 -3.04 -4.47
CA THR A 98 -3.01 -1.69 -4.96
C THR A 98 -4.49 -1.38 -4.76
N LEU A 99 -4.95 -1.46 -3.50
CA LEU A 99 -6.37 -1.38 -3.10
C LEU A 99 -7.16 -0.24 -3.77
N HIS A 100 -6.59 0.96 -3.83
CA HIS A 100 -7.24 2.15 -4.37
C HIS A 100 -7.48 2.08 -5.89
N PHE A 101 -6.79 1.19 -6.61
CA PHE A 101 -7.07 0.87 -8.01
C PHE A 101 -7.92 -0.39 -8.16
N GLU A 102 -7.71 -1.39 -7.31
CA GLU A 102 -8.38 -2.70 -7.43
C GLU A 102 -9.82 -2.68 -6.90
N ALA A 103 -10.09 -1.90 -5.86
CA ALA A 103 -11.42 -1.73 -5.27
C ALA A 103 -11.61 -0.31 -4.72
N PRO A 104 -11.66 0.72 -5.60
CA PRO A 104 -11.71 2.12 -5.20
C PRO A 104 -12.86 2.42 -4.23
N ASP A 105 -14.06 1.89 -4.46
CA ASP A 105 -15.22 2.15 -3.61
C ASP A 105 -15.05 1.58 -2.20
N ARG A 106 -14.50 0.36 -2.09
CA ARG A 106 -14.25 -0.29 -0.79
C ARG A 106 -13.13 0.41 -0.03
N TYR A 107 -12.05 0.77 -0.72
CA TYR A 107 -10.98 1.58 -0.16
C TYR A 107 -11.50 2.93 0.38
N ILE A 108 -12.29 3.66 -0.43
CA ILE A 108 -12.88 4.95 -0.04
C ILE A 108 -13.86 4.77 1.13
N ALA A 109 -14.69 3.73 1.13
CA ALA A 109 -15.63 3.45 2.20
C ALA A 109 -14.90 3.22 3.53
N ALA A 110 -13.83 2.41 3.54
CA ALA A 110 -13.02 2.14 4.72
C ALA A 110 -12.35 3.40 5.27
N VAL A 111 -11.72 4.20 4.39
CA VAL A 111 -11.10 5.48 4.77
C VAL A 111 -12.14 6.45 5.33
N ARG A 112 -13.29 6.62 4.66
CA ARG A 112 -14.36 7.50 5.13
C ARG A 112 -14.95 7.05 6.47
N LYS A 113 -15.09 5.74 6.69
CA LYS A 113 -15.55 5.18 7.96
C LYS A 113 -14.59 5.56 9.08
N PHE A 114 -13.29 5.32 8.89
CA PHE A 114 -12.26 5.68 9.88
C PHE A 114 -12.21 7.18 10.18
N LEU A 115 -12.34 8.04 9.17
CA LEU A 115 -12.33 9.49 9.37
C LEU A 115 -13.56 10.00 10.14
N ARG A 116 -14.72 9.34 10.02
CA ARG A 116 -15.94 9.72 10.76
C ARG A 116 -15.97 9.21 12.21
N GLU A 117 -15.26 8.12 12.49
CA GLU A 117 -15.18 7.53 13.84
C GLU A 117 -14.32 8.38 14.79
N ARG A 118 -13.53 9.33 14.28
CA ARG A 118 -12.81 10.33 15.09
C ARG A 118 -13.74 11.50 15.43
N LYS A 119 -14.54 11.33 16.48
CA LYS A 119 -15.07 12.43 17.31
C LYS A 119 -14.33 12.46 18.64
#